data_AF-A0AAD4BXU5-F1
#
_entry.id   AF-A0AAD4BXU5-F1
#
_cell.length_a   1.000
_cell.length_b   1.000
_cell.length_c   1.000
_cell.angle_alpha   90.00
_cell.angle_beta   90.00
_cell.angle_gamma   90.00
#
_symmetry.space_group_name_H-M   'P 1'
#
loop_
_entity.id
_entity.type
_entity.pdbx_description
1 polymer ?
#
loop_
_entity_poly.entity_id
_entity_poly.type
_entity_poly.pdbx_seq_one_letter_code
_entity_poly.pdbx_strand_id
1 'polypeptide(L)'
;MGRPKIHLTPEERTLAARRYRAKYYEKNRSMINKKLAMKRQNAITDKLESLSPKKEVALIGQPRQSISGILSRCAGRPRNRDELSKPEACKPKFRSECQLKDALKVIVGGSLRERMKALYKRFLSSGNYSEIYNTLSAVEPIEKEIRSLAFAEGDGMDLESLLFKTIRTVVKVLEDLLLNAMEGTDVSQLERYNRTSLLFVFEESVTSVSIPSCV
;
A
#
# COMPACT_ATOMS: atom_id res chain seq x y z
N MET A 1 2.04 39.73 -18.08
CA MET A 1 1.94 38.27 -18.37
C MET A 1 3.00 37.93 -19.39
N GLY A 2 3.98 37.08 -19.05
CA GLY A 2 5.05 36.71 -19.99
C GLY A 2 4.52 35.91 -21.17
N ARG A 3 5.10 36.11 -22.36
CA ARG A 3 4.74 35.35 -23.58
C ARG A 3 4.96 33.84 -23.33
N PRO A 4 4.02 32.95 -23.70
CA PRO A 4 4.20 31.51 -23.54
C PRO A 4 5.45 31.02 -24.30
N LYS A 5 6.34 30.30 -23.62
CA LYS A 5 7.49 29.67 -24.27
C LYS A 5 7.01 28.46 -25.08
N ILE A 6 7.30 28.46 -26.38
CA ILE A 6 7.08 27.32 -27.26
C ILE A 6 8.33 26.44 -27.17
N HIS A 7 8.16 25.19 -26.76
CA HIS A 7 9.22 24.19 -26.71
C HIS A 7 9.33 23.52 -28.07
N LEU A 8 10.54 23.45 -28.62
CA LEU A 8 10.77 22.90 -29.96
C LEU A 8 10.85 21.37 -29.93
N THR A 9 11.38 20.81 -28.83
CA THR A 9 11.55 19.37 -28.67
C THR A 9 10.61 18.79 -27.60
N PRO A 10 10.25 17.49 -27.70
CA PRO A 10 9.44 16.82 -26.68
C PRO A 10 10.17 16.75 -25.33
N GLU A 11 11.49 16.57 -25.34
CA GLU A 11 12.31 16.50 -24.12
C GLU A 11 12.28 17.83 -23.35
N GLU A 12 12.46 18.96 -24.03
CA GLU A 12 12.36 20.30 -23.41
C GLU A 12 11.00 20.52 -22.77
N ARG A 13 9.92 20.10 -23.43
CA ARG A 13 8.56 20.20 -22.90
C ARG A 13 8.42 19.40 -21.60
N THR A 14 8.97 18.18 -21.54
CA THR A 14 8.93 17.37 -20.31
C THR A 14 9.73 18.00 -19.18
N LEU A 15 10.92 18.53 -19.46
CA LEU A 15 11.76 19.21 -18.48
C LEU A 15 11.10 20.50 -17.96
N ALA A 16 10.51 21.29 -18.85
CA ALA A 16 9.78 22.49 -18.48
C ALA A 16 8.56 22.17 -17.60
N ALA A 17 7.81 21.12 -17.94
CA ALA A 17 6.69 20.64 -17.12
C ALA A 17 7.15 20.17 -15.74
N ARG A 18 8.27 19.44 -15.64
CA ARG A 18 8.88 19.02 -14.36
C ARG A 18 9.27 20.23 -13.51
N ARG A 19 9.97 21.20 -14.09
CA ARG A 19 10.38 22.45 -13.40
C ARG A 19 9.18 23.27 -12.94
N TYR A 20 8.16 23.38 -13.77
CA TYR A 20 6.92 24.08 -13.42
C TYR A 20 6.23 23.41 -12.22
N ARG A 21 6.06 22.08 -12.26
CA ARG A 21 5.48 21.32 -11.14
C ARG A 21 6.29 21.50 -9.86
N ALA A 22 7.62 21.38 -9.93
CA ALA A 22 8.49 21.58 -8.77
C ALA A 22 8.27 22.95 -8.12
N LYS A 23 8.35 24.04 -8.91
CA LYS A 23 8.10 25.41 -8.41
C LYS A 23 6.68 25.61 -7.88
N TYR A 24 5.69 25.04 -8.54
CA TYR A 24 4.29 25.12 -8.10
C TYR A 24 4.10 24.43 -6.74
N TYR A 25 4.63 23.22 -6.57
CA TYR A 25 4.53 22.48 -5.31
C TYR A 25 5.32 23.14 -4.20
N GLU A 26 6.48 23.70 -4.49
CA GLU A 26 7.27 24.45 -3.52
C GLU A 26 6.50 25.68 -3.01
N LYS A 27 5.95 26.49 -3.93
CA LYS A 27 5.15 27.67 -3.58
C LYS A 27 3.87 27.32 -2.81
N ASN A 28 3.24 26.19 -3.14
CA ASN A 28 1.95 25.80 -2.57
C ASN A 28 2.08 24.75 -1.45
N ARG A 29 3.31 24.41 -1.02
CA ARG A 29 3.57 23.33 -0.06
C ARG A 29 2.82 23.53 1.26
N SER A 30 2.88 24.74 1.80
CA SER A 30 2.21 25.10 3.06
C SER A 30 0.69 24.97 2.97
N MET A 31 0.09 25.45 1.88
CA MET A 31 -1.35 25.37 1.65
C MET A 31 -1.81 23.93 1.46
N ILE A 32 -1.07 23.12 0.70
CA ILE A 32 -1.37 21.70 0.49
C ILE A 32 -1.32 20.96 1.83
N ASN A 33 -0.27 21.18 2.62
CA ASN A 33 -0.13 20.56 3.94
C ASN A 33 -1.25 21.01 4.89
N LYS A 34 -1.61 22.29 4.89
CA LYS A 34 -2.72 22.82 5.71
C LYS A 34 -4.07 22.19 5.33
N LYS A 35 -4.36 22.06 4.03
CA LYS A 35 -5.57 21.38 3.55
C LYS A 35 -5.60 19.90 3.95
N LEU A 36 -4.45 19.23 3.89
CA LEU A 36 -4.33 17.83 4.30
C LEU A 36 -4.55 17.67 5.81
N ALA A 37 -4.01 18.58 6.62
CA ALA A 37 -4.22 18.62 8.06
C ALA A 37 -5.70 18.85 8.42
N MET A 38 -6.37 19.82 7.79
CA MET A 38 -7.81 20.05 8.01
C MET A 38 -8.65 18.83 7.62
N LYS A 39 -8.34 18.16 6.50
CA LYS A 39 -9.03 16.92 6.13
C LYS A 39 -8.89 15.82 7.18
N ARG A 40 -7.72 15.69 7.81
CA ARG A 40 -7.50 14.73 8.90
C ARG A 40 -8.31 15.09 10.14
N GLN A 41 -8.38 16.38 10.49
CA GLN A 41 -9.20 16.84 11.61
C GLN A 41 -10.69 16.58 11.37
N ASN A 42 -11.21 16.91 10.18
CA ASN A 42 -12.61 16.64 9.84
C ASN A 42 -12.93 15.14 9.88
N ALA A 43 -12.04 14.28 9.39
CA ALA A 43 -12.23 12.84 9.48
C ALA A 43 -12.29 12.32 10.94
N ILE A 44 -11.64 13.01 11.89
CA ILE A 44 -11.72 12.68 13.32
C ILE A 44 -13.04 13.18 13.91
N THR A 45 -13.48 14.40 13.56
CA THR A 45 -14.76 14.94 14.04
C THR A 45 -15.93 14.11 13.53
N ASP A 46 -15.93 13.72 12.25
CA ASP A 46 -16.99 12.90 11.65
C ASP A 46 -17.10 11.54 12.36
N LYS A 47 -15.94 10.95 12.72
CA LYS A 47 -15.90 9.71 13.51
C LYS A 47 -16.44 9.93 14.93
N LEU A 48 -16.09 11.03 15.57
CA LEU A 48 -16.55 11.33 16.93
C LEU A 48 -18.08 11.57 16.96
N GLU A 49 -18.62 12.28 15.98
CA GLU A 49 -20.07 12.49 15.83
C GLU A 49 -20.80 11.15 15.62
N SER A 50 -20.23 10.23 14.83
CA SER A 50 -20.82 8.90 14.62
C SER A 50 -20.88 8.04 15.89
N LEU A 51 -20.00 8.30 16.87
CA LEU A 51 -19.94 7.60 18.15
C LEU A 51 -20.78 8.27 19.25
N SER A 52 -21.28 9.48 19.01
CA SER A 52 -22.18 10.12 19.97
C SER A 52 -23.49 9.34 20.02
N PRO A 53 -23.89 8.80 21.21
CA PRO A 53 -25.11 8.03 21.32
C PRO A 53 -26.26 8.96 20.94
N LYS A 54 -26.99 8.59 19.87
CA LYS A 54 -28.21 9.26 19.46
C LYS A 54 -29.14 9.30 20.67
N LYS A 55 -29.16 10.43 21.38
CA LYS A 55 -30.24 10.73 22.31
C LYS A 55 -31.46 10.84 21.41
N GLU A 56 -32.29 9.81 21.44
CA GLU A 56 -33.64 9.83 20.89
C GLU A 56 -34.43 10.90 21.66
N VAL A 57 -34.26 12.16 21.24
CA VAL A 57 -35.19 13.22 21.61
C VAL A 57 -36.41 12.95 20.74
N ALA A 58 -37.33 12.15 21.28
CA ALA A 58 -38.67 11.99 20.77
C ALA A 58 -39.38 13.35 20.81
N LEU A 59 -39.13 14.20 19.80
CA LEU A 59 -39.86 15.43 19.60
C LEU A 59 -41.17 15.08 18.90
N ILE A 60 -42.21 14.96 19.71
CA ILE A 60 -43.60 14.83 19.32
C ILE A 60 -43.97 16.00 18.41
N GLY A 61 -44.34 15.65 17.17
CA GLY A 61 -45.32 16.36 16.34
C GLY A 61 -44.94 17.74 15.81
N GLN A 62 -44.35 17.79 14.61
CA GLN A 62 -44.67 18.88 13.68
C GLN A 62 -44.87 18.37 12.23
N PRO A 63 -45.84 18.96 11.50
CA PRO A 63 -46.25 18.51 10.17
C PRO A 63 -45.22 18.87 9.10
N ARG A 64 -44.95 17.89 8.24
CA ARG A 64 -44.08 18.01 7.06
C ARG A 64 -44.70 18.98 6.04
N GLN A 65 -44.01 20.08 5.75
CA GLN A 65 -44.20 20.81 4.49
C GLN A 65 -43.16 20.32 3.49
N SER A 66 -43.66 19.72 2.41
CA SER A 66 -42.91 19.24 1.27
C SER A 66 -42.36 20.39 0.45
N ILE A 67 -41.05 20.62 0.51
CA ILE A 67 -40.36 21.46 -0.49
C ILE A 67 -39.78 20.53 -1.55
N SER A 68 -40.52 20.38 -2.64
CA SER A 68 -40.00 19.93 -3.93
C SER A 68 -38.95 20.93 -4.39
N GLY A 69 -37.75 20.46 -4.74
CA GLY A 69 -36.65 21.37 -5.05
C GLY A 69 -35.55 20.78 -5.92
N ILE A 70 -35.85 20.60 -7.20
CA ILE A 70 -34.93 20.78 -8.34
C ILE A 70 -33.81 19.74 -8.49
N LEU A 71 -34.12 18.74 -9.33
CA LEU A 71 -33.17 17.88 -10.02
C LEU A 71 -32.26 18.71 -10.95
N SER A 72 -31.06 19.06 -10.49
CA SER A 72 -30.00 19.57 -11.36
C SER A 72 -29.41 18.43 -12.20
N ARG A 73 -29.93 18.30 -13.44
CA ARG A 73 -29.34 17.47 -14.49
C ARG A 73 -28.02 18.09 -14.96
N CYS A 74 -26.91 17.65 -14.39
CA CYS A 74 -25.59 17.87 -14.98
C CYS A 74 -25.43 16.91 -16.18
N ALA A 75 -25.60 17.44 -17.38
CA ALA A 75 -25.27 16.75 -18.63
C ALA A 75 -23.76 16.43 -18.64
N GLY A 76 -23.43 15.17 -18.34
CA GLY A 76 -22.07 14.64 -18.46
C GLY A 76 -21.66 14.59 -19.93
N ARG A 77 -20.54 15.26 -20.26
CA ARG A 77 -19.87 15.11 -21.55
C ARG A 77 -19.44 13.64 -21.75
N PRO A 78 -19.69 13.02 -22.91
CA PRO A 78 -19.10 11.74 -23.24
C PRO A 78 -17.58 11.92 -23.34
N ARG A 79 -16.84 11.30 -22.42
CA ARG A 79 -15.40 11.10 -22.56
C ARG A 79 -15.23 9.91 -23.50
N ASN A 80 -14.85 10.16 -24.75
CA ASN A 80 -14.25 9.16 -25.60
C ASN A 80 -12.96 8.67 -24.92
N ARG A 81 -13.08 7.55 -24.23
CA ARG A 81 -11.96 6.76 -23.76
C ARG A 81 -11.66 5.80 -24.89
N ASP A 82 -10.74 6.20 -25.76
CA ASP A 82 -10.03 5.25 -26.62
C ASP A 82 -9.18 4.38 -25.67
N GLU A 83 -9.78 3.29 -25.21
CA GLU A 83 -9.12 2.26 -24.44
C GLU A 83 -8.18 1.51 -25.38
N LEU A 84 -6.95 2.02 -25.46
CA LEU A 84 -5.80 1.28 -25.94
C LEU A 84 -5.56 0.12 -24.96
N SER A 85 -6.20 -1.02 -25.24
CA SER A 85 -6.09 -2.27 -24.49
C SER A 85 -4.66 -2.77 -24.56
N LYS A 86 -3.86 -2.38 -23.56
CA LYS A 86 -2.61 -3.09 -23.27
C LYS A 86 -2.97 -4.53 -22.89
N PRO A 87 -2.24 -5.54 -23.39
CA PRO A 87 -2.42 -6.91 -22.94
C PRO A 87 -2.11 -6.94 -21.44
N GLU A 88 -3.15 -7.02 -20.61
CA GLU A 88 -2.97 -7.30 -19.20
C GLU A 88 -2.41 -8.72 -19.11
N ALA A 89 -1.11 -8.81 -18.82
CA ALA A 89 -0.49 -10.06 -18.39
C ALA A 89 -1.39 -10.65 -17.31
N CYS A 90 -1.86 -11.88 -17.55
CA CYS A 90 -2.82 -12.59 -16.73
C CYS A 90 -2.32 -12.61 -15.28
N LYS A 91 -2.88 -11.74 -14.44
CA LYS A 91 -2.50 -11.70 -13.03
C LYS A 91 -3.09 -12.96 -12.40
N PRO A 92 -2.30 -13.74 -11.65
CA PRO A 92 -2.87 -14.82 -10.87
C PRO A 92 -3.93 -14.22 -9.94
N LYS A 93 -5.11 -14.83 -9.93
CA LYS A 93 -6.16 -14.55 -8.94
C LYS A 93 -6.20 -15.75 -7.99
N PHE A 94 -5.80 -15.54 -6.75
CA PHE A 94 -5.95 -16.50 -5.67
C PHE A 94 -7.43 -16.56 -5.25
N ARG A 95 -7.98 -17.76 -5.27
CA ARG A 95 -9.38 -18.04 -4.89
C ARG A 95 -9.56 -18.36 -3.40
N SER A 96 -8.48 -18.64 -2.67
CA SER A 96 -8.52 -18.99 -1.26
C SER A 96 -7.21 -18.69 -0.53
N GLU A 97 -7.29 -18.58 0.80
CA GLU A 97 -6.13 -18.36 1.69
C GLU A 97 -5.05 -19.43 1.51
N CYS A 98 -5.44 -20.69 1.32
CA CYS A 98 -4.50 -21.80 1.10
C CYS A 98 -3.63 -21.57 -0.14
N GLN A 99 -4.21 -21.06 -1.23
CA GLN A 99 -3.45 -20.77 -2.46
C GLN A 99 -2.43 -19.65 -2.23
N LEU A 100 -2.73 -18.71 -1.34
CA LEU A 100 -1.86 -17.60 -1.03
C LEU A 100 -0.69 -18.02 -0.12
N LYS A 101 -0.95 -18.89 0.86
CA LYS A 101 0.10 -19.56 1.65
C LYS A 101 1.02 -20.40 0.78
N ASP A 102 0.45 -21.17 -0.14
CA ASP A 102 1.23 -22.01 -1.05
C ASP A 102 2.05 -21.17 -2.04
N ALA A 103 1.46 -20.11 -2.61
CA ALA A 103 2.19 -19.19 -3.47
C ALA A 103 3.35 -18.52 -2.75
N LEU A 104 3.14 -18.07 -1.50
CA LEU A 104 4.21 -17.51 -0.68
C LEU A 104 5.29 -18.56 -0.41
N LYS A 105 4.91 -19.79 -0.06
CA LYS A 105 5.84 -20.90 0.19
C LYS A 105 6.65 -21.26 -1.05
N VAL A 106 6.05 -21.22 -2.24
CA VAL A 106 6.71 -21.47 -3.53
C VAL A 106 7.73 -20.37 -3.86
N ILE A 107 7.36 -19.09 -3.71
CA ILE A 107 8.27 -17.96 -3.96
C ILE A 107 9.46 -17.97 -3.00
N VAL A 108 9.17 -18.28 -1.74
CA VAL A 108 10.18 -18.36 -0.68
C VAL A 108 11.04 -19.62 -0.81
N GLY A 109 10.50 -20.71 -1.39
CA GLY A 109 11.20 -21.97 -1.56
C GLY A 109 11.41 -22.74 -0.27
N GLY A 110 10.48 -22.66 0.69
CA GLY A 110 10.56 -23.35 1.99
C GLY A 110 10.32 -22.44 3.19
N SER A 111 11.19 -22.55 4.20
CA SER A 111 11.11 -21.69 5.39
C SER A 111 11.52 -20.26 5.04
N LEU A 112 10.61 -19.31 5.28
CA LEU A 112 10.85 -17.88 5.08
C LEU A 112 12.09 -17.39 5.84
N ARG A 113 12.31 -17.91 7.04
CA ARG A 113 13.48 -17.59 7.85
C ARG A 113 14.77 -18.03 7.17
N GLU A 114 14.81 -19.25 6.63
CA GLU A 114 15.98 -19.79 5.94
C GLU A 114 16.25 -19.07 4.64
N ARG A 115 15.20 -18.77 3.86
CA ARG A 115 15.32 -18.02 2.62
C ARG A 115 15.86 -16.61 2.86
N MET A 116 15.32 -15.89 3.84
CA MET A 116 15.77 -14.54 4.17
C MET A 116 17.22 -14.55 4.68
N LYS A 117 17.61 -15.54 5.50
CA LYS A 117 19.01 -15.76 5.90
C LYS A 117 19.92 -16.05 4.71
N ALA A 118 19.47 -16.87 3.75
CA ALA A 118 20.24 -17.20 2.56
C ALA A 118 20.41 -15.99 1.64
N LEU A 119 19.34 -15.22 1.41
CA LEU A 119 19.40 -13.96 0.66
C LEU A 119 20.35 -12.98 1.33
N TYR A 120 20.29 -12.86 2.65
CA TYR A 120 21.21 -12.03 3.42
C TYR A 120 22.66 -12.47 3.24
N LYS A 121 22.95 -13.77 3.42
CA LYS A 121 24.30 -14.30 3.24
C LYS A 121 24.83 -14.06 1.82
N ARG A 122 23.99 -14.24 0.80
CA ARG A 122 24.35 -13.97 -0.60
C ARG A 122 24.57 -12.50 -0.87
N PHE A 123 23.75 -11.63 -0.28
CA PHE A 123 23.92 -10.19 -0.33
C PHE A 123 25.30 -9.79 0.23
N LEU A 124 25.66 -10.30 1.41
CA LEU A 124 26.96 -10.04 2.03
C LEU A 124 28.13 -10.54 1.18
N SER A 125 27.95 -11.68 0.50
CA SER A 125 29.05 -12.34 -0.21
C SER A 125 29.25 -11.81 -1.63
N SER A 126 28.18 -11.38 -2.31
CA SER A 126 28.22 -11.10 -3.75
C SER A 126 27.97 -9.65 -4.14
N GLY A 127 27.35 -8.84 -3.25
CA GLY A 127 26.87 -7.50 -3.61
C GLY A 127 25.83 -7.48 -4.75
N ASN A 128 25.29 -8.63 -5.15
CA ASN A 128 24.36 -8.73 -6.26
C ASN A 128 22.92 -8.53 -5.78
N TYR A 129 22.33 -7.37 -6.11
CA TYR A 129 20.99 -6.99 -5.69
C TYR A 129 19.86 -7.61 -6.52
N SER A 130 20.18 -8.28 -7.63
CA SER A 130 19.16 -8.84 -8.54
C SER A 130 18.28 -9.88 -7.85
N GLU A 131 18.83 -10.73 -6.97
CA GLU A 131 18.05 -11.74 -6.25
C GLU A 131 17.06 -11.12 -5.25
N ILE A 132 17.46 -10.04 -4.58
CA ILE A 132 16.58 -9.30 -3.65
C ILE A 132 15.45 -8.65 -4.44
N TYR A 133 15.78 -8.00 -5.55
CA TYR A 133 14.79 -7.37 -6.43
C TYR A 133 13.80 -8.39 -7.01
N ASN A 134 14.29 -9.54 -7.49
CA ASN A 134 13.44 -10.61 -8.00
C ASN A 134 12.50 -11.16 -6.93
N THR A 135 13.00 -11.32 -5.70
CA THR A 135 12.17 -11.77 -4.57
C THR A 135 11.11 -10.71 -4.21
N LEU A 136 11.49 -9.43 -4.11
CA LEU A 136 10.56 -8.35 -3.83
C LEU A 136 9.48 -8.23 -4.92
N SER A 137 9.88 -8.29 -6.20
CA SER A 137 8.97 -8.24 -7.34
C SER A 137 7.98 -9.42 -7.37
N ALA A 138 8.36 -10.57 -6.82
CA ALA A 138 7.48 -11.74 -6.70
C ALA A 138 6.50 -11.61 -5.52
N VAL A 139 6.91 -10.97 -4.41
CA VAL A 139 6.06 -10.77 -3.22
C VAL A 139 5.05 -9.63 -3.41
N GLU A 140 5.39 -8.59 -4.17
CA GLU A 140 4.52 -7.43 -4.42
C GLU A 140 3.11 -7.77 -4.97
N PRO A 141 2.93 -8.67 -5.97
CA PRO A 141 1.60 -9.05 -6.43
C PRO A 141 0.78 -9.76 -5.33
N ILE A 142 1.42 -10.57 -4.48
CA ILE A 142 0.75 -11.25 -3.36
C ILE A 142 0.25 -10.22 -2.34
N GLU A 143 1.07 -9.23 -2.00
CA GLU A 143 0.67 -8.17 -1.07
C GLU A 143 -0.53 -7.37 -1.61
N LYS A 144 -0.51 -7.03 -2.91
CA LYS A 144 -1.62 -6.33 -3.57
C LYS A 144 -2.91 -7.14 -3.51
N GLU A 145 -2.81 -8.44 -3.69
CA GLU A 145 -3.96 -9.33 -3.66
C GLU A 145 -4.56 -9.47 -2.26
N ILE A 146 -3.74 -9.68 -1.22
CA ILE A 146 -4.24 -9.67 0.16
C ILE A 146 -4.91 -8.34 0.49
N ARG A 147 -4.28 -7.23 0.09
CA ARG A 147 -4.87 -5.92 0.32
C ARG A 147 -6.23 -5.79 -0.35
N SER A 148 -6.40 -6.37 -1.54
CA SER A 148 -7.69 -6.37 -2.24
C SER A 148 -8.75 -7.23 -1.55
N LEU A 149 -8.36 -8.36 -0.96
CA LEU A 149 -9.23 -9.24 -0.18
C LEU A 149 -9.67 -8.56 1.13
N ALA A 150 -8.72 -7.95 1.85
CA ALA A 150 -8.98 -7.23 3.10
C ALA A 150 -9.91 -6.01 2.92
N PHE A 151 -9.97 -5.42 1.72
CA PHE A 151 -10.94 -4.36 1.41
C PHE A 151 -12.33 -4.90 1.04
N ALA A 152 -12.43 -6.15 0.58
CA ALA A 152 -13.68 -6.77 0.18
C ALA A 152 -14.42 -7.38 1.38
N GLU A 153 -13.70 -7.94 2.35
CA GLU A 153 -14.25 -8.48 3.58
C GLU A 153 -14.34 -7.37 4.64
N GLY A 154 -15.53 -6.75 4.76
CA GLY A 154 -15.77 -5.73 5.77
C GLY A 154 -15.54 -6.24 7.19
N ASP A 155 -14.50 -5.71 7.83
CA ASP A 155 -14.29 -5.57 9.29
C ASP A 155 -14.31 -6.85 10.17
N GLY A 156 -14.11 -8.05 9.61
CA GLY A 156 -14.48 -9.28 10.31
C GLY A 156 -13.43 -10.36 10.63
N MET A 157 -12.17 -10.30 10.17
CA MET A 157 -11.28 -11.48 10.25
C MET A 157 -9.88 -11.18 10.81
N ASP A 158 -9.58 -11.75 11.99
CA ASP A 158 -8.27 -11.71 12.65
C ASP A 158 -7.20 -12.58 11.96
N LEU A 159 -7.60 -13.61 11.21
CA LEU A 159 -6.67 -14.53 10.54
C LEU A 159 -5.97 -13.92 9.32
N GLU A 160 -6.68 -13.12 8.51
CA GLU A 160 -6.04 -12.34 7.44
C GLU A 160 -4.97 -11.40 8.00
N SER A 161 -5.11 -10.98 9.26
CA SER A 161 -4.11 -10.14 9.91
C SER A 161 -2.76 -10.83 10.02
N LEU A 162 -2.69 -12.14 10.29
CA LEU A 162 -1.41 -12.83 10.51
C LEU A 162 -0.62 -12.96 9.21
N LEU A 163 -1.23 -13.47 8.15
CA LEU A 163 -0.56 -13.58 6.84
C LEU A 163 -0.17 -12.21 6.30
N PHE A 164 -1.07 -11.23 6.42
CA PHE A 164 -0.78 -9.87 6.00
C PHE A 164 0.37 -9.27 6.79
N LYS A 165 0.40 -9.46 8.13
CA LYS A 165 1.52 -9.05 8.98
C LYS A 165 2.81 -9.74 8.54
N THR A 166 2.79 -11.04 8.27
CA THR A 166 3.97 -11.78 7.80
C THR A 166 4.48 -11.20 6.49
N ILE A 167 3.64 -11.06 5.47
CA ILE A 167 4.03 -10.56 4.15
C ILE A 167 4.52 -9.12 4.22
N ARG A 168 3.81 -8.26 4.95
CA ARG A 168 4.25 -6.87 5.18
C ARG A 168 5.62 -6.81 5.86
N THR A 169 5.87 -7.73 6.78
CA THR A 169 7.17 -7.79 7.44
C THR A 169 8.26 -8.28 6.50
N VAL A 170 7.98 -9.26 5.64
CA VAL A 170 8.91 -9.69 4.59
C VAL A 170 9.25 -8.54 3.66
N VAL A 171 8.24 -7.84 3.15
CA VAL A 171 8.43 -6.67 2.27
C VAL A 171 9.28 -5.62 2.97
N LYS A 172 8.94 -5.26 4.22
CA LYS A 172 9.71 -4.28 4.99
C LYS A 172 11.17 -4.69 5.17
N VAL A 173 11.44 -5.95 5.52
CA VAL A 173 12.82 -6.44 5.66
C VAL A 173 13.56 -6.37 4.33
N LEU A 174 12.93 -6.74 3.22
CA LEU A 174 13.56 -6.64 1.89
C LEU A 174 13.82 -5.17 1.50
N GLU A 175 12.90 -4.26 1.79
CA GLU A 175 13.07 -2.82 1.58
C GLU A 175 14.20 -2.25 2.43
N ASP A 176 14.24 -2.59 3.73
CA ASP A 176 15.31 -2.16 4.64
C ASP A 176 16.67 -2.69 4.17
N LEU A 177 16.74 -3.93 3.68
CA LEU A 177 17.96 -4.50 3.08
C LEU A 177 18.40 -3.72 1.85
N LEU A 178 17.47 -3.39 0.93
CA LEU A 178 17.77 -2.60 -0.25
C LEU A 178 18.20 -1.18 0.10
N LEU A 179 17.55 -0.56 1.11
CA LEU A 179 17.89 0.79 1.54
C LEU A 179 19.31 0.84 2.11
N ASN A 180 19.64 -0.06 3.04
CA ASN A 180 20.99 -0.16 3.60
C ASN A 180 22.05 -0.46 2.52
N ALA A 181 21.68 -1.25 1.52
CA ALA A 181 22.54 -1.50 0.37
C ALA A 181 22.84 -0.23 -0.43
N MET A 182 21.81 0.58 -0.69
CA MET A 182 21.91 1.83 -1.45
C MET A 182 22.66 2.92 -0.68
N GLU A 183 22.58 2.92 0.65
CA GLU A 183 23.28 3.86 1.53
C GLU A 183 24.76 3.48 1.72
N GLY A 184 25.18 2.31 1.23
CA GLY A 184 26.54 1.80 1.41
C GLY A 184 26.84 1.46 2.88
N THR A 185 25.81 1.19 3.67
CA THR A 185 25.95 0.88 5.09
C THR A 185 26.77 -0.39 5.25
N ASP A 186 27.81 -0.31 6.07
CA ASP A 186 28.69 -1.44 6.34
C ASP A 186 27.86 -2.61 6.89
N VAL A 187 27.99 -3.75 6.22
CA VAL A 187 27.39 -5.06 6.51
C VAL A 187 27.42 -5.40 8.00
N SER A 188 28.49 -5.01 8.67
CA SER A 188 28.77 -5.22 10.08
C SER A 188 27.72 -4.55 10.99
N GLN A 189 27.15 -3.42 10.58
CA GLN A 189 26.10 -2.71 11.31
C GLN A 189 24.74 -3.36 11.10
N LEU A 190 24.52 -3.91 9.91
CA LEU A 190 23.28 -4.58 9.53
C LEU A 190 23.07 -5.88 10.32
N GLU A 191 24.14 -6.63 10.62
CA GLU A 191 24.06 -7.83 11.48
C GLU A 191 23.60 -7.50 12.92
N ARG A 192 24.02 -6.35 13.46
CA ARG A 192 23.61 -5.90 14.80
C ARG A 192 22.14 -5.49 14.83
N TYR A 193 21.67 -4.81 13.78
CA TYR A 193 20.28 -4.37 13.65
C TYR A 193 19.32 -5.54 13.40
N ASN A 194 19.80 -6.56 12.68
CA ASN A 194 19.00 -7.73 12.33
C ASN A 194 18.84 -8.73 13.49
N ARG A 195 19.82 -8.86 14.39
CA ARG A 195 19.62 -9.70 15.58
C ARG A 195 18.43 -9.24 16.40
N THR A 196 18.18 -7.94 16.52
CA THR A 196 17.02 -7.44 17.27
C THR A 196 15.72 -7.48 16.47
N SER A 197 15.75 -7.15 15.17
CA SER A 197 14.53 -7.02 14.36
C SER A 197 14.02 -8.35 13.78
N LEU A 198 14.91 -9.25 13.34
CA LEU A 198 14.51 -10.56 12.77
C LEU A 198 14.19 -11.62 13.83
N LEU A 199 14.72 -11.51 15.06
CA LEU A 199 14.34 -12.46 16.12
C LEU A 199 12.89 -12.24 16.55
N PHE A 200 12.46 -10.99 16.73
CA PHE A 200 11.10 -10.64 17.13
C PHE A 200 10.03 -11.08 16.12
N VAL A 201 10.31 -10.87 14.83
CA VAL A 201 9.34 -11.16 13.75
C VAL A 201 9.02 -12.64 13.60
N PHE A 202 9.97 -13.52 13.93
CA PHE A 202 9.86 -14.95 13.63
C PHE A 202 9.57 -15.82 14.86
N GLU A 203 9.73 -15.33 16.09
CA GLU A 203 9.38 -16.09 17.29
C GLU A 203 7.87 -16.06 17.59
N GLU A 204 7.16 -14.96 17.28
CA GLU A 204 5.73 -14.85 17.57
C GLU A 204 4.83 -15.63 16.59
N SER A 205 5.29 -15.90 15.36
CA SER A 205 4.45 -16.53 14.34
C SER A 205 4.50 -18.07 14.31
N VAL A 206 5.45 -18.70 15.00
CA VAL A 206 5.70 -20.15 14.88
C VAL A 206 5.12 -20.93 16.07
N THR A 207 4.93 -20.30 17.24
CA THR A 207 4.48 -21.01 18.45
C THR A 207 2.97 -21.10 18.62
N SER A 208 2.17 -20.38 17.84
CA SER A 208 0.71 -20.29 18.04
C SER A 208 -0.16 -20.97 16.99
N VAL A 209 0.39 -21.42 15.86
CA VAL A 209 -0.42 -22.03 14.78
C VAL A 209 -0.16 -23.53 14.70
N SER A 210 -0.62 -24.25 15.73
CA SER A 210 -0.97 -25.66 15.60
C SER A 210 -2.18 -25.75 14.67
N ILE A 211 -1.96 -25.86 13.36
CA ILE A 211 -3.04 -26.07 12.39
C ILE A 211 -3.61 -27.48 12.67
N PRO A 212 -4.88 -27.63 13.07
CA PRO A 212 -5.49 -28.95 13.11
C PRO A 212 -5.47 -29.50 11.68
N SER A 213 -4.85 -30.66 11.48
CA SER A 213 -4.87 -31.36 10.21
C SER A 213 -6.33 -31.64 9.84
N CYS A 214 -6.86 -30.94 8.83
CA CYS A 214 -8.12 -31.32 8.22
C CYS A 214 -7.91 -32.66 7.51
N VAL A 215 -8.40 -33.74 8.13
CA VAL A 215 -8.58 -35.07 7.52
C VAL A 215 -9.99 -35.13 6.95
#